data_AF-A0A1W9L5E3-F1
#
_entry.id   AF-A0A1W9L5E3-F1
#
_cell.length_a   1.000
_cell.length_b   1.000
_cell.length_c   1.000
_cell.angle_alpha   90.00
_cell.angle_beta   90.00
_cell.angle_gamma   90.00
#
_symmetry.space_group_name_H-M   'P 1'
#
loop_
_entity.id
_entity.type
_entity.pdbx_description
1 polymer ?
#
loop_
_entity_poly.entity_id
_entity_poly.type
_entity_poly.pdbx_seq_one_letter_code
_entity_poly.pdbx_strand_id
1 'polypeptide(L)'
;MIIVNDDEHSLQIKFTDHTEEMITSQNSPYTVISEGEIPNIWSNIGKWAKQLTQKHQDEIGVPVITKGGDDKPPFMPLLEKTAKALVAGKGALSLTWQKGKPEYQIILKQGEKVLFEQLVKNRAIQLPELEFMPGEYQLLLSDGEQRQVTSFFTVVEKLPAYPLELTDESLASLSKPARLTVQALWLANQEEGKWLFEAYQQVAEVSKDNHFAQVLQKALGNGIILKP
;
A
#
# COMPACT_ATOMS: atom_id res chain seq x y z
N MET A 1 0.40 28.67 -12.58
CA MET A 1 0.71 27.60 -13.56
C MET A 1 -0.60 26.91 -13.86
N ILE A 2 -1.13 27.09 -15.06
CA ILE A 2 -2.39 26.50 -15.48
C ILE A 2 -2.06 25.60 -16.67
N ILE A 3 -2.38 24.31 -16.57
CA ILE A 3 -2.17 23.33 -17.63
C ILE A 3 -3.54 23.05 -18.23
N VAL A 4 -3.66 23.25 -19.54
CA VAL A 4 -4.86 22.90 -20.31
C VAL A 4 -4.40 21.94 -21.39
N ASN A 5 -4.92 20.72 -21.35
CA ASN A 5 -4.71 19.71 -22.38
C ASN A 5 -6.08 19.26 -22.88
N ASP A 6 -6.16 19.14 -24.20
CA ASP A 6 -7.29 18.75 -25.02
C ASP A 6 -8.17 19.90 -25.56
N ASP A 7 -8.62 19.75 -26.81
CA ASP A 7 -9.35 20.76 -27.60
C ASP A 7 -10.73 21.12 -26.99
N GLU A 8 -11.14 20.43 -25.93
CA GLU A 8 -12.40 20.61 -25.19
C GLU A 8 -12.26 21.41 -23.88
N HIS A 9 -11.06 21.86 -23.51
CA HIS A 9 -10.85 22.61 -22.27
C HIS A 9 -10.49 24.06 -22.56
N SER A 10 -11.36 24.98 -22.15
CA SER A 10 -11.15 26.42 -22.25
C SER A 10 -10.98 27.05 -20.87
N LEU A 11 -10.14 28.08 -20.81
CA LEU A 11 -9.99 28.93 -19.63
C LEU A 11 -10.76 30.23 -19.86
N GLN A 12 -11.73 30.50 -19.00
CA GLN A 12 -12.42 31.78 -18.98
C GLN A 12 -11.68 32.72 -18.02
N ILE A 13 -11.03 33.74 -18.56
CA ILE A 13 -10.36 34.76 -17.78
C ILE A 13 -11.26 35.99 -17.73
N LYS A 14 -11.52 36.48 -16.51
CA LYS A 14 -12.26 37.72 -16.29
C LYS A 14 -11.29 38.81 -15.89
N PHE A 15 -11.17 39.82 -16.74
CA PHE A 15 -10.30 40.96 -16.52
C PHE A 15 -10.96 41.99 -15.58
N THR A 16 -10.13 42.88 -15.04
CA THR A 16 -10.54 43.88 -14.04
C THR A 16 -11.50 44.94 -14.60
N ASP A 17 -11.56 45.07 -15.93
CA ASP A 17 -12.51 45.91 -16.66
C ASP A 17 -13.84 45.19 -16.98
N HIS A 18 -14.06 44.02 -16.39
CA HIS A 18 -15.22 43.13 -16.59
C HIS A 18 -15.34 42.52 -17.98
N THR A 19 -14.31 42.59 -18.82
CA THR A 19 -14.25 41.78 -20.03
C THR A 19 -13.94 40.32 -19.69
N GLU A 20 -14.57 39.40 -20.42
CA GLU A 20 -14.36 37.97 -20.28
C GLU A 20 -13.82 37.43 -21.59
N GLU A 21 -12.69 36.72 -21.53
CA GLU A 21 -12.09 36.10 -22.70
C GLU A 21 -11.91 34.60 -22.47
N MET A 22 -12.33 33.83 -23.47
CA MET A 22 -12.18 32.39 -23.48
C MET A 22 -10.89 32.03 -24.21
N ILE A 23 -9.89 31.57 -23.47
CA ILE A 23 -8.62 31.13 -24.04
C ILE A 23 -8.70 29.63 -24.33
N THR A 24 -8.41 29.29 -25.57
CA THR A 24 -8.30 27.94 -26.13
C THR A 24 -6.89 27.73 -26.69
N SER A 25 -6.58 26.49 -27.08
CA SER A 25 -5.32 26.14 -27.77
C SER A 25 -5.11 26.95 -29.06
N GLN A 26 -6.17 27.40 -29.72
CA GLN A 26 -6.13 28.06 -31.03
C GLN A 26 -5.94 29.58 -30.98
N ASN A 27 -6.33 30.23 -29.87
CA ASN A 27 -6.27 31.69 -29.73
C ASN A 27 -5.27 32.16 -28.65
N SER A 28 -4.54 31.25 -28.02
CA SER A 28 -3.46 31.58 -27.08
C SER A 28 -2.27 32.22 -27.80
N PRO A 29 -1.82 33.43 -27.41
CA PRO A 29 -0.57 34.02 -27.90
C PRO A 29 0.68 33.33 -27.33
N TYR A 30 0.51 32.35 -26.45
CA TYR A 30 1.59 31.56 -25.85
C TYR A 30 1.61 30.15 -26.43
N THR A 31 2.75 29.76 -27.01
CA THR A 31 3.03 28.37 -27.37
C THR A 31 3.34 27.58 -26.10
N VAL A 32 2.45 26.69 -25.70
CA VAL A 32 2.74 25.73 -24.62
C VAL A 32 3.64 24.65 -25.21
N ILE A 33 4.95 24.77 -24.97
CA ILE A 33 5.89 23.69 -25.27
C ILE A 33 5.69 22.64 -24.18
N SER A 34 5.13 21.49 -24.54
CA SER A 34 5.03 20.34 -23.64
C SER A 34 6.44 19.78 -23.39
N GLU A 35 7.19 20.35 -22.44
CA GLU A 35 8.39 19.74 -21.91
C GLU A 35 8.00 18.74 -20.80
N GLY A 36 7.91 17.47 -21.18
CA GLY A 36 7.72 16.36 -20.25
C GLY A 36 6.81 15.27 -20.83
N GLU A 37 7.26 14.02 -20.80
CA GLU A 37 6.36 12.89 -21.02
C GLU A 37 5.28 12.94 -19.93
N ILE A 38 4.00 12.95 -20.33
CA ILE A 38 2.88 12.77 -19.40
C ILE A 38 3.17 11.46 -18.65
N PRO A 39 3.28 11.46 -17.31
CA PRO A 39 3.60 10.25 -16.56
C PRO A 39 2.53 9.18 -16.82
N ASN A 40 2.86 8.20 -17.66
CA ASN A 40 1.99 7.04 -17.89
C ASN A 40 2.03 6.14 -16.65
N ILE A 41 0.85 5.71 -16.18
CA ILE A 41 0.70 4.77 -15.07
C ILE A 41 1.57 3.51 -15.27
N TRP A 42 1.68 3.01 -16.49
CA TRP A 42 2.54 1.87 -16.83
C TRP A 42 4.03 2.17 -16.67
N SER A 43 4.46 3.41 -16.96
CA SER A 43 5.84 3.85 -16.71
C SER A 43 6.14 3.86 -15.21
N ASN A 44 5.20 4.36 -14.39
CA ASN A 44 5.34 4.35 -12.93
C ASN A 44 5.36 2.92 -12.36
N ILE A 45 4.45 2.04 -12.83
CA ILE A 45 4.44 0.62 -12.47
C ILE A 45 5.77 -0.04 -12.83
N GLY A 46 6.30 0.23 -14.03
CA GLY A 46 7.60 -0.27 -14.47
C GLY A 46 8.74 0.19 -13.56
N LYS A 47 8.76 1.48 -13.16
CA LYS A 47 9.74 2.02 -12.21
C LYS A 47 9.64 1.35 -10.84
N TRP A 48 8.43 1.21 -10.28
CA TRP A 48 8.22 0.55 -8.99
C TRP A 48 8.61 -0.93 -9.02
N ALA A 49 8.26 -1.64 -10.10
CA ALA A 49 8.66 -3.02 -10.30
C ALA A 49 10.19 -3.17 -10.39
N LYS A 50 10.86 -2.25 -11.10
CA LYS A 50 12.33 -2.21 -11.17
C LYS A 50 12.96 -1.93 -9.81
N GLN A 51 12.41 -0.99 -9.03
CA GLN A 51 12.89 -0.73 -7.67
C GLN A 51 12.71 -1.95 -6.77
N LEU A 52 11.59 -2.66 -6.90
CA LEU A 52 11.33 -3.88 -6.15
C LEU A 52 12.35 -4.96 -6.48
N THR A 53 12.68 -5.18 -7.76
CA THR A 53 13.67 -6.20 -8.16
C THR A 53 15.09 -5.82 -7.78
N GLN A 54 15.46 -4.54 -7.86
CA GLN A 54 16.75 -4.04 -7.38
C GLN A 54 16.90 -4.23 -5.87
N LYS A 55 15.91 -3.79 -5.08
CA LYS A 55 15.90 -4.02 -3.62
C LYS A 55 15.84 -5.51 -3.28
N HIS A 56 15.22 -6.35 -4.10
CA HIS A 56 15.25 -7.79 -3.88
C HIS A 56 16.65 -8.36 -4.03
N GLN A 57 17.41 -7.90 -5.04
CA GLN A 57 18.80 -8.32 -5.26
C GLN A 57 19.72 -7.84 -4.13
N ASP A 58 19.50 -6.63 -3.59
CA ASP A 58 20.41 -6.02 -2.62
C ASP A 58 20.05 -6.28 -1.14
N GLU A 59 18.75 -6.40 -0.80
CA GLU A 59 18.27 -6.34 0.61
C GLU A 59 17.31 -7.47 1.02
N ILE A 60 16.52 -8.02 0.09
CA ILE A 60 15.57 -9.14 0.37
C ILE A 60 16.27 -10.50 0.16
N GLY A 61 17.58 -10.55 0.42
CA GLY A 61 18.25 -11.81 0.73
C GLY A 61 17.65 -12.40 2.01
N VAL A 62 17.56 -13.72 2.09
CA VAL A 62 17.13 -14.44 3.30
C VAL A 62 17.80 -13.77 4.51
N PRO A 63 17.04 -13.20 5.47
CA PRO A 63 17.67 -12.56 6.61
C PRO A 63 18.55 -13.61 7.27
N VAL A 64 19.87 -13.40 7.23
CA VAL A 64 20.81 -14.18 8.02
C VAL A 64 20.38 -13.94 9.45
N ILE A 65 19.76 -14.95 10.06
CA ILE A 65 19.38 -14.92 11.47
C ILE A 65 20.69 -14.97 12.26
N THR A 66 21.31 -13.81 12.46
CA THR A 66 22.35 -13.67 13.47
C THR A 66 21.65 -13.83 14.81
N LYS A 67 22.12 -14.76 15.66
CA LYS A 67 21.57 -15.07 16.98
C LYS A 67 21.32 -13.86 17.91
N GLY A 68 21.77 -12.65 17.57
CA GLY A 68 21.55 -11.43 18.35
C GLY A 68 20.31 -10.59 17.97
N GLY A 69 19.53 -10.97 16.96
CA GLY A 69 18.30 -10.22 16.59
C GLY A 69 17.15 -10.36 17.60
N ASP A 70 17.20 -11.42 18.41
CA ASP A 70 16.14 -11.80 19.34
C ASP A 70 16.19 -11.03 20.66
N ASP A 71 17.29 -10.32 20.94
CA ASP A 71 17.43 -9.48 22.15
C ASP A 71 16.79 -8.10 21.99
N LYS A 72 16.16 -7.83 20.84
CA LYS A 72 15.36 -6.61 20.61
C LYS A 72 13.87 -6.92 20.73
N PRO A 73 13.05 -5.94 21.19
CA PRO A 73 11.60 -6.08 21.21
C PRO A 73 11.04 -6.47 19.82
N PRO A 74 9.89 -7.15 19.79
CA PRO A 74 9.19 -7.41 18.54
C PRO A 74 8.83 -6.08 17.85
N PHE A 75 8.81 -6.11 16.53
CA PHE A 75 8.63 -4.90 15.72
C PHE A 75 7.81 -5.20 14.46
N MET A 76 6.83 -4.35 14.13
CA MET A 76 5.98 -4.46 12.94
C MET A 76 6.25 -3.32 11.95
N PRO A 77 7.20 -3.48 11.01
CA PRO A 77 7.52 -2.44 10.04
C PRO A 77 6.30 -1.95 9.24
N LEU A 78 5.42 -2.89 8.87
CA LEU A 78 4.20 -2.62 8.08
C LEU A 78 3.26 -1.61 8.76
N LEU A 79 3.28 -1.53 10.10
CA LEU A 79 2.38 -0.69 10.90
C LEU A 79 3.11 0.42 11.70
N GLU A 80 4.42 0.58 11.52
CA GLU A 80 5.21 1.57 12.27
C GLU A 80 4.88 3.02 11.85
N LYS A 81 4.63 3.25 10.56
CA LYS A 81 4.39 4.60 10.02
C LYS A 81 2.93 4.99 10.15
N THR A 82 2.70 6.24 10.55
CA THR A 82 1.37 6.82 10.82
C THR A 82 0.44 6.73 9.61
N ALA A 83 -0.82 6.38 9.89
CA ALA A 83 -1.96 6.22 8.98
C ALA A 83 -1.90 5.00 8.04
N LYS A 84 -1.99 3.78 8.59
CA LYS A 84 -2.27 2.59 7.79
C LYS A 84 -3.77 2.35 7.67
N ALA A 85 -4.25 2.28 6.43
CA ALA A 85 -5.64 2.01 6.11
C ALA A 85 -5.85 0.56 5.68
N LEU A 86 -7.00 0.00 6.06
CA LEU A 86 -7.56 -1.28 5.60
C LEU A 86 -8.99 -1.02 5.13
N VAL A 87 -9.48 -1.75 4.15
CA VAL A 87 -10.87 -1.61 3.68
C VAL A 87 -11.80 -2.45 4.56
N ALA A 88 -12.99 -1.92 4.85
CA ALA A 88 -14.03 -2.62 5.57
C ALA A 88 -14.55 -3.84 4.79
N GLY A 89 -14.98 -4.85 5.53
CA GLY A 89 -15.57 -6.08 4.99
C GLY A 89 -15.05 -7.33 5.67
N LYS A 90 -15.43 -8.48 5.11
CA LYS A 90 -15.06 -9.79 5.62
C LYS A 90 -13.77 -10.29 4.97
N GLY A 91 -12.76 -10.61 5.79
CA GLY A 91 -11.49 -11.11 5.26
C GLY A 91 -10.56 -11.67 6.33
N ALA A 92 -9.61 -12.50 5.89
CA ALA A 92 -8.50 -12.95 6.72
C ALA A 92 -7.41 -11.88 6.75
N LEU A 93 -6.74 -11.72 7.90
CA LEU A 93 -5.66 -10.74 8.06
C LEU A 93 -4.31 -11.45 8.13
N SER A 94 -3.42 -11.15 7.19
CA SER A 94 -2.03 -11.56 7.23
C SER A 94 -1.20 -10.56 8.03
N LEU A 95 -0.32 -11.04 8.91
CA LEU A 95 0.56 -10.22 9.72
C LEU A 95 1.98 -10.80 9.70
N THR A 96 2.98 -9.92 9.75
CA THR A 96 4.39 -10.31 9.93
C THR A 96 5.10 -9.28 10.80
N TRP A 97 6.13 -9.74 11.52
CA TRP A 97 6.96 -8.91 12.38
C TRP A 97 8.41 -9.38 12.35
N GLN A 98 9.28 -8.57 12.93
CA GLN A 98 10.70 -8.83 13.05
C GLN A 98 11.10 -8.85 14.53
N LYS A 99 12.22 -9.53 14.82
CA LYS A 99 12.83 -9.58 16.16
C LYS A 99 11.89 -10.21 17.20
N GLY A 100 12.22 -10.05 18.49
CA GLY A 100 11.56 -10.69 19.62
C GLY A 100 11.88 -12.18 19.74
N LYS A 101 11.52 -12.75 20.90
CA LYS A 101 11.68 -14.18 21.21
C LYS A 101 10.33 -14.88 21.22
N PRO A 102 10.14 -16.03 20.55
CA PRO A 102 8.92 -16.80 20.68
C PRO A 102 8.76 -17.36 22.12
N GLU A 103 7.55 -17.69 22.57
CA GLU A 103 6.26 -17.58 21.86
C GLU A 103 5.76 -16.13 21.82
N TYR A 104 5.11 -15.76 20.72
CA TYR A 104 4.53 -14.44 20.51
C TYR A 104 3.03 -14.48 20.82
N GLN A 105 2.53 -13.49 21.56
CA GLN A 105 1.11 -13.27 21.78
C GLN A 105 0.62 -12.14 20.88
N ILE A 106 -0.43 -12.40 20.11
CA ILE A 106 -1.05 -11.42 19.23
C ILE A 106 -2.45 -11.17 19.74
N ILE A 107 -2.80 -9.91 19.96
CA ILE A 107 -4.14 -9.49 20.36
C ILE A 107 -4.60 -8.38 19.42
N LEU A 108 -5.72 -8.60 18.74
CA LEU A 108 -6.39 -7.59 17.91
C LEU A 108 -7.63 -7.09 18.65
N LYS A 109 -7.78 -5.78 18.75
CA LYS A 109 -8.90 -5.12 19.43
C LYS A 109 -9.52 -4.02 18.57
N GLN A 110 -10.79 -3.74 18.85
CA GLN A 110 -11.51 -2.54 18.42
C GLN A 110 -12.14 -1.91 19.66
N GLY A 111 -11.59 -0.77 20.11
CA GLY A 111 -11.86 -0.26 21.45
C GLY A 111 -11.50 -1.31 22.51
N GLU A 112 -12.42 -1.57 23.45
CA GLU A 112 -12.23 -2.57 24.51
C GLU A 112 -12.51 -4.03 24.05
N LYS A 113 -13.10 -4.22 22.87
CA LYS A 113 -13.48 -5.54 22.39
C LYS A 113 -12.27 -6.26 21.78
N VAL A 114 -11.90 -7.41 22.36
CA VAL A 114 -10.95 -8.35 21.75
C VAL A 114 -11.63 -9.10 20.61
N LEU A 115 -11.07 -8.99 19.41
CA LEU A 115 -11.56 -9.64 18.21
C LEU A 115 -10.80 -10.93 17.90
N PHE A 116 -9.52 -10.97 18.27
CA PHE A 116 -8.66 -12.12 18.08
C PHE A 116 -7.54 -12.13 19.11
N GLU A 117 -7.21 -13.32 19.59
CA GLU A 117 -6.07 -13.55 20.48
C GLU A 117 -5.46 -14.94 20.21
N GLN A 118 -4.15 -15.00 20.01
CA GLN A 118 -3.46 -16.28 19.79
C GLN A 118 -1.96 -16.21 20.16
N LEU A 119 -1.45 -17.33 20.67
CA LEU A 119 -0.01 -17.60 20.80
C LEU A 119 0.54 -18.28 19.54
N VAL A 120 1.68 -17.81 19.05
CA VAL A 120 2.35 -18.36 17.87
C VAL A 120 3.87 -18.42 18.04
N LYS A 121 4.51 -19.40 17.39
CA LYS A 121 5.98 -19.55 17.38
C LYS A 121 6.64 -18.85 16.19
N ASN A 122 5.90 -18.67 15.10
CA ASN A 122 6.40 -18.11 13.86
C ASN A 122 6.24 -16.58 13.86
N ARG A 123 7.10 -15.88 13.11
CA ARG A 123 7.05 -14.40 12.93
C ARG A 123 6.04 -13.91 11.87
N ALA A 124 5.08 -14.76 11.57
CA ALA A 124 4.00 -14.48 10.65
C ALA A 124 2.78 -15.31 11.07
N ILE A 125 1.59 -14.74 10.88
CA ILE A 125 0.32 -15.41 11.10
C ILE A 125 -0.67 -14.96 10.03
N GLN A 126 -1.59 -15.85 9.68
CA GLN A 126 -2.83 -15.49 9.02
C GLN A 126 -3.96 -15.70 10.02
N LEU A 127 -4.66 -14.63 10.37
CA LEU A 127 -5.85 -14.67 11.21
C LEU A 127 -6.98 -15.37 10.44
N PRO A 128 -7.97 -15.96 11.14
CA PRO A 128 -9.20 -16.40 10.51
C PRO A 128 -9.94 -15.22 9.87
N GLU A 129 -10.96 -15.52 9.07
CA GLU A 129 -11.84 -14.48 8.55
C GLU A 129 -12.53 -13.73 9.69
N LEU A 130 -12.39 -12.40 9.67
CA LEU A 130 -13.03 -11.48 10.60
C LEU A 130 -13.86 -10.46 9.80
N GLU A 131 -14.90 -9.93 10.44
CA GLU A 131 -15.67 -8.81 9.91
C GLU A 131 -15.03 -7.50 10.39
N PHE A 132 -14.53 -6.69 9.46
CA PHE A 132 -13.94 -5.39 9.75
C PHE A 132 -14.93 -4.28 9.44
N MET A 133 -15.31 -3.54 10.47
CA MET A 133 -16.17 -2.36 10.35
C MET A 133 -15.31 -1.09 10.37
N PRO A 134 -15.73 0.00 9.72
CA PRO A 134 -14.99 1.27 9.77
C PRO A 134 -14.68 1.69 11.21
N GLY A 135 -13.44 2.12 11.47
CA GLY A 135 -12.98 2.52 12.80
C GLY A 135 -11.51 2.23 13.05
N GLU A 136 -11.03 2.57 14.24
CA GLU A 136 -9.66 2.33 14.66
C GLU A 136 -9.50 0.96 15.33
N TYR A 137 -8.43 0.26 14.96
CA TYR A 137 -8.08 -1.05 15.46
C TYR A 137 -6.69 -1.00 16.11
N GLN A 138 -6.56 -1.69 17.23
CA GLN A 138 -5.32 -1.82 17.98
C GLN A 138 -4.79 -3.25 17.84
N LEU A 139 -3.53 -3.38 17.46
CA LEU A 139 -2.81 -4.64 17.41
C LEU A 139 -1.71 -4.62 18.46
N LEU A 140 -1.80 -5.53 19.42
CA LEU A 140 -0.76 -5.75 20.43
C LEU A 140 0.01 -7.01 20.07
N LEU A 141 1.33 -6.90 20.08
CA LEU A 141 2.25 -8.03 19.92
C LEU A 141 3.21 -8.03 21.09
N SER A 142 3.18 -9.13 21.84
CA SER A 142 4.13 -9.40 22.92
C SER A 142 4.98 -10.60 22.54
N ASP A 143 6.22 -10.63 23.02
CA ASP A 143 7.11 -11.77 22.86
C ASP A 143 7.24 -12.57 24.17
N GLY A 144 8.01 -13.66 24.15
CA GLY A 144 8.18 -14.57 25.28
C GLY A 144 8.90 -13.93 26.48
N GLU A 145 9.53 -12.76 26.30
CA GLU A 145 10.11 -11.94 27.37
C GLU A 145 9.16 -10.82 27.83
N GLN A 146 7.88 -10.87 27.41
CA GLN A 146 6.85 -9.87 27.73
C GLN A 146 7.16 -8.47 27.20
N ARG A 147 8.02 -8.34 26.19
CA ARG A 147 8.27 -7.07 25.51
C ARG A 147 7.16 -6.86 24.50
N GLN A 148 6.49 -5.72 24.61
CA GLN A 148 5.28 -5.43 23.85
C GLN A 148 5.51 -4.31 22.83
N VAL A 149 4.92 -4.46 21.66
CA VAL A 149 4.68 -3.37 20.70
C VAL A 149 3.18 -3.23 20.48
N THR A 150 2.73 -1.99 20.42
CA THR A 150 1.34 -1.65 20.12
C THR A 150 1.33 -0.87 18.81
N SER A 151 0.51 -1.34 17.87
CA SER A 151 0.33 -0.73 16.54
C SER A 151 -1.14 -0.42 16.32
N PHE A 152 -1.41 0.57 15.47
CA PHE A 152 -2.76 1.01 15.13
C PHE A 152 -2.95 1.03 13.63
N PHE A 153 -4.16 0.71 13.18
CA PHE A 153 -4.60 0.91 11.81
C PHE A 153 -6.07 1.31 11.78
N THR A 154 -6.49 1.96 10.70
CA THR A 154 -7.85 2.43 10.52
C THR A 154 -8.53 1.63 9.41
N VAL A 155 -9.68 1.06 9.72
CA VAL A 155 -10.56 0.47 8.72
C VAL A 155 -11.44 1.58 8.15
N VAL A 156 -11.52 1.66 6.82
CA VAL A 156 -12.27 2.69 6.08
C VAL A 156 -13.22 2.03 5.08
N GLU A 157 -14.27 2.75 4.69
CA GLU A 157 -15.34 2.17 3.85
C GLU A 157 -14.90 1.85 2.42
N LYS A 158 -13.97 2.63 1.85
CA LYS A 158 -13.62 2.55 0.43
C LYS A 158 -12.13 2.73 0.19
N LEU A 159 -11.63 2.00 -0.79
CA LEU A 159 -10.34 2.23 -1.45
C LEU A 159 -10.32 3.57 -2.19
N PRO A 160 -9.13 4.10 -2.49
CA PRO A 160 -9.00 5.08 -3.55
C PRO A 160 -9.42 4.42 -4.86
N ALA A 161 -10.10 5.17 -5.72
CA ALA A 161 -10.50 4.65 -7.02
C ALA A 161 -9.24 4.32 -7.85
N TYR A 162 -9.21 3.12 -8.42
CA TYR A 162 -8.17 2.77 -9.37
C TYR A 162 -8.30 3.66 -10.62
N PRO A 163 -7.18 4.08 -11.22
CA PRO A 163 -7.17 4.62 -12.57
C PRO A 163 -7.84 3.65 -13.55
N LEU A 164 -8.38 4.18 -14.64
CA LEU A 164 -9.13 3.38 -15.62
C LEU A 164 -8.33 2.15 -16.07
N GLU A 165 -7.03 2.32 -16.31
CA GLU A 165 -6.06 1.32 -16.76
C GLU A 165 -5.85 0.18 -15.75
N LEU A 166 -6.19 0.41 -14.48
CA LEU A 166 -6.02 -0.55 -13.37
C LEU A 166 -7.34 -1.11 -12.85
N THR A 167 -8.45 -0.79 -13.50
CA THR A 167 -9.74 -1.42 -13.23
C THR A 167 -9.73 -2.89 -13.60
N ASP A 168 -10.64 -3.66 -13.00
CA ASP A 168 -10.79 -5.09 -13.30
C ASP A 168 -11.13 -5.35 -14.77
N GLU A 169 -11.90 -4.44 -15.38
CA GLU A 169 -12.25 -4.51 -16.80
C GLU A 169 -11.02 -4.29 -17.70
N SER A 170 -10.23 -3.25 -17.42
CA SER A 170 -9.01 -2.97 -18.21
C SER A 170 -7.93 -4.04 -18.05
N LEU A 171 -7.90 -4.72 -16.90
CA LEU A 171 -6.97 -5.80 -16.60
C LEU A 171 -7.59 -7.20 -16.75
N ALA A 172 -8.71 -7.33 -17.48
CA ALA A 172 -9.43 -8.60 -17.64
C ALA A 172 -8.61 -9.68 -18.37
N SER A 173 -7.66 -9.27 -19.22
CA SER A 173 -6.74 -10.18 -19.93
C SER A 173 -5.67 -10.78 -19.01
N LEU A 174 -5.43 -10.20 -17.83
CA LEU A 174 -4.49 -10.72 -16.85
C LEU A 174 -5.16 -11.77 -15.96
N SER A 175 -4.36 -12.75 -15.50
CA SER A 175 -4.79 -13.66 -14.45
C SER A 175 -5.11 -12.89 -13.16
N LYS A 176 -6.04 -13.39 -12.34
CA LYS A 176 -6.41 -12.77 -11.04
C LYS A 176 -5.16 -12.46 -10.19
N PRO A 177 -4.18 -13.37 -10.01
CA PRO A 177 -2.96 -13.05 -9.27
C PRO A 177 -2.18 -11.88 -9.86
N ALA A 178 -1.99 -11.83 -11.19
CA ALA A 178 -1.27 -10.74 -11.83
C ALA A 178 -1.98 -9.39 -11.66
N ARG A 179 -3.30 -9.37 -11.85
CA ARG A 179 -4.13 -8.18 -11.67
C ARG A 179 -4.04 -7.63 -10.24
N LEU A 180 -4.30 -8.47 -9.23
CA LEU A 180 -4.21 -8.06 -7.83
C LEU A 180 -2.80 -7.57 -7.46
N THR A 181 -1.76 -8.17 -8.04
CA THR A 181 -0.39 -7.74 -7.76
C THR A 181 -0.09 -6.35 -8.33
N VAL A 182 -0.56 -6.03 -9.54
CA VAL A 182 -0.39 -4.70 -10.15
C VAL A 182 -1.22 -3.65 -9.41
N GLN A 183 -2.47 -3.96 -9.07
CA GLN A 183 -3.34 -3.08 -8.27
C GLN A 183 -2.73 -2.78 -6.90
N ALA A 184 -2.25 -3.80 -6.19
CA ALA A 184 -1.58 -3.63 -4.90
C ALA A 184 -0.27 -2.83 -5.01
N LEU A 185 0.50 -3.04 -6.08
CA LEU A 185 1.71 -2.27 -6.34
C LEU A 185 1.39 -0.77 -6.50
N TRP A 186 0.34 -0.45 -7.26
CA TRP A 186 -0.14 0.94 -7.38
C TRP A 186 -0.64 1.47 -6.03
N LEU A 187 -1.45 0.68 -5.32
CA LEU A 187 -2.07 1.07 -4.06
C LEU A 187 -1.02 1.38 -2.98
N ALA A 188 0.04 0.59 -2.89
CA ALA A 188 1.15 0.79 -1.94
C ALA A 188 1.87 2.14 -2.11
N ASN A 189 1.75 2.78 -3.27
CA ASN A 189 2.36 4.07 -3.59
C ASN A 189 1.40 5.27 -3.40
N GLN A 190 0.13 5.03 -3.08
CA GLN A 190 -0.86 6.09 -2.89
C GLN A 190 -0.75 6.73 -1.51
N GLU A 191 -1.02 8.03 -1.45
CA GLU A 191 -1.12 8.80 -0.20
C GLU A 191 0.04 8.52 0.77
N GLU A 192 1.27 8.63 0.27
CA GLU A 192 2.51 8.42 1.06
C GLU A 192 2.60 7.05 1.76
N GLY A 193 1.99 6.02 1.18
CA GLY A 193 1.98 4.66 1.71
C GLY A 193 0.93 4.43 2.80
N LYS A 194 -0.13 5.26 2.84
CA LYS A 194 -1.31 5.03 3.69
C LYS A 194 -1.94 3.66 3.44
N TRP A 195 -1.97 3.24 2.18
CA TRP A 195 -2.60 2.00 1.74
C TRP A 195 -1.64 0.80 1.68
N LEU A 196 -0.44 0.93 2.26
CA LEU A 196 0.56 -0.13 2.29
C LEU A 196 0.03 -1.41 2.95
N PHE A 197 -0.81 -1.27 4.00
CA PHE A 197 -1.36 -2.41 4.72
C PHE A 197 -2.39 -3.17 3.90
N GLU A 198 -3.33 -2.45 3.30
CA GLU A 198 -4.30 -3.01 2.35
C GLU A 198 -3.63 -3.66 1.14
N ALA A 199 -2.64 -3.00 0.53
CA ALA A 199 -1.84 -3.56 -0.56
C ALA A 199 -1.16 -4.88 -0.14
N TYR A 200 -0.62 -4.94 1.08
CA TYR A 200 -0.05 -6.16 1.64
C TYR A 200 -1.09 -7.29 1.80
N GLN A 201 -2.32 -6.97 2.22
CA GLN A 201 -3.39 -7.97 2.33
C GLN A 201 -3.79 -8.52 0.95
N GLN A 202 -3.93 -7.64 -0.06
CA GLN A 202 -4.30 -8.06 -1.43
C GLN A 202 -3.28 -9.04 -2.04
N VAL A 203 -1.98 -8.79 -1.87
CA VAL A 203 -0.95 -9.71 -2.39
C VAL A 203 -0.81 -10.96 -1.54
N ALA A 204 -1.14 -10.90 -0.24
CA ALA A 204 -1.11 -12.08 0.63
C ALA A 204 -2.09 -13.17 0.18
N GLU A 205 -3.23 -12.79 -0.41
CA GLU A 205 -4.22 -13.72 -0.97
C GLU A 205 -3.64 -14.56 -2.12
N VAL A 206 -2.75 -13.97 -2.93
CA VAL A 206 -2.27 -14.57 -4.18
C VAL A 206 -0.78 -14.89 -4.18
N SER A 207 -0.07 -14.66 -3.07
CA SER A 207 1.38 -14.83 -3.04
C SER A 207 1.80 -16.27 -3.29
N LYS A 208 1.04 -17.27 -2.85
CA LYS A 208 1.38 -18.68 -3.12
C LYS A 208 1.45 -19.02 -4.61
N ASP A 209 0.68 -18.31 -5.44
CA ASP A 209 0.50 -18.62 -6.86
C ASP A 209 1.25 -17.67 -7.80
N ASN A 210 1.88 -16.62 -7.26
CA ASN A 210 2.58 -15.61 -8.06
C ASN A 210 3.88 -15.16 -7.38
N HIS A 211 5.03 -15.46 -7.99
CA HIS A 211 6.34 -15.10 -7.43
C HIS A 211 6.49 -13.59 -7.21
N PHE A 212 6.01 -12.75 -8.14
CA PHE A 212 6.06 -11.31 -7.99
C PHE A 212 5.22 -10.83 -6.81
N ALA A 213 4.05 -11.44 -6.57
CA ALA A 213 3.24 -11.21 -5.38
C ALA A 213 3.97 -11.61 -4.09
N GLN A 214 4.74 -12.71 -4.08
CA GLN A 214 5.57 -13.08 -2.92
C GLN A 214 6.64 -12.04 -2.62
N VAL A 215 7.34 -11.57 -3.66
CA VAL A 215 8.38 -10.55 -3.53
C VAL A 215 7.77 -9.25 -3.01
N LEU A 216 6.65 -8.83 -3.59
CA LEU A 216 5.93 -7.64 -3.16
C LEU A 216 5.44 -7.77 -1.71
N GLN A 217 4.81 -8.89 -1.34
CA GLN A 217 4.37 -9.15 0.03
C GLN A 217 5.52 -9.05 1.03
N LYS A 218 6.67 -9.66 0.73
CA LYS A 218 7.85 -9.60 1.60
C LYS A 218 8.39 -8.17 1.73
N ALA A 219 8.46 -7.43 0.63
CA ALA A 219 8.91 -6.04 0.64
C ALA A 219 7.98 -5.15 1.48
N LEU A 220 6.67 -5.26 1.25
CA LEU A 220 5.66 -4.50 2.00
C LEU A 220 5.66 -4.88 3.48
N GLY A 221 5.78 -6.17 3.82
CA GLY A 221 5.89 -6.65 5.21
C GLY A 221 7.11 -6.09 5.95
N ASN A 222 8.19 -5.77 5.23
CA ASN A 222 9.36 -5.07 5.75
C ASN A 222 9.20 -3.54 5.77
N GLY A 223 8.02 -3.00 5.45
CA GLY A 223 7.74 -1.56 5.48
C GLY A 223 8.36 -0.79 4.32
N ILE A 224 8.79 -1.48 3.26
CA ILE A 224 9.40 -0.84 2.09
C ILE A 224 8.33 -0.07 1.32
N ILE A 225 8.47 1.24 1.28
CA ILE A 225 7.73 2.13 0.38
C ILE A 225 8.52 2.24 -0.92
N LEU A 226 7.86 1.94 -2.03
CA LEU A 226 8.39 2.19 -3.37
C LEU A 226 8.16 3.68 -3.68
N LYS A 227 9.06 4.32 -4.41
CA LYS A 227 8.93 5.75 -4.75
C LYS A 227 8.82 5.89 -6.27
N PRO A 228 7.96 6.76 -6.80
CA PRO A 228 7.94 7.05 -8.25
C PRO A 228 9.25 7.67 -8.75
#